data_AF-A0A7W4GVJ7-F1
#
_entry.id   AF-A0A7W4GVJ7-F1
#
_cell.length_a   1.000
_cell.length_b   1.000
_cell.length_c   1.000
_cell.angle_alpha   90.00
_cell.angle_beta   90.00
_cell.angle_gamma   90.00
#
_symmetry.space_group_name_H-M   'P 1'
#
loop_
_entity.id
_entity.type
_entity.pdbx_description
1 polymer ?
#
loop_
_entity_poly.entity_id
_entity_poly.type
_entity_poly.pdbx_seq_one_letter_code
_entity_poly.pdbx_strand_id
1 'polypeptide(L)'
;MRIARRGVLGLGLAGLAGCAAAPSLSESPRAVESVPPSGSPSSTRTTASPSPESSSPSPSPAGPARLPTRDDIVARFDGRTPTQWGLEVDGVVLRSEAQPAVVTLDACGGRNGSGYDEALIEVLRRLAVPATLFLNLRWIDANPGIARELADDPLFELANHGTAHKPLSVSGAEAYGIPGTASVGDVFDEVMGGHARLAELTGARPLWFRSGTAHVDDVAVEIVAELGQRVVNFDVNADAGATFTPAQVRQSMGAAGAGSICIGHFNRPGSGTADGMAEALPRLLDGGLTFARLRDILPAIG
;
A
#
# COMPACT_ATOMS: atom_id res chain seq x y z
N MET A 1 20.99 -35.48 -8.16
CA MET A 1 19.85 -36.37 -8.49
C MET A 1 19.24 -36.88 -7.19
N ARG A 2 18.17 -36.25 -6.71
CA ARG A 2 17.36 -36.74 -5.58
C ARG A 2 15.92 -36.81 -6.04
N ILE A 3 15.35 -37.99 -5.89
CA ILE A 3 14.09 -38.45 -6.47
C ILE A 3 12.93 -37.84 -5.68
N ALA A 4 12.01 -37.21 -6.41
CA ALA A 4 10.77 -36.65 -5.92
C ALA A 4 9.78 -37.75 -5.49
N ARG A 5 9.17 -37.59 -4.31
CA ARG A 5 7.97 -38.34 -3.92
C ARG A 5 6.74 -37.50 -4.20
N ARG A 6 5.95 -37.95 -5.17
CA ARG A 6 4.61 -37.47 -5.50
C ARG A 6 3.64 -37.91 -4.39
N GLY A 7 2.92 -36.95 -3.81
CA GLY A 7 1.74 -37.20 -2.99
C GLY A 7 0.48 -36.86 -3.78
N VAL A 8 -0.37 -37.85 -4.00
CA VAL A 8 -1.70 -37.76 -4.62
C VAL A 8 -2.73 -37.81 -3.48
N LEU A 9 -3.55 -36.78 -3.34
CA LEU A 9 -4.87 -36.82 -2.69
C LEU A 9 -5.83 -36.19 -3.72
N GLY A 10 -6.93 -36.80 -4.16
CA GLY A 10 -7.84 -37.71 -3.48
C GLY A 10 -9.21 -37.02 -3.44
N LEU A 11 -9.96 -37.09 -4.55
CA LEU A 11 -11.33 -36.57 -4.67
C LEU A 11 -12.26 -37.28 -3.67
N GLY A 12 -13.03 -36.50 -2.92
CA GLY A 12 -14.19 -36.98 -2.15
C GLY A 12 -15.40 -36.08 -2.37
N LEU A 13 -16.39 -36.58 -3.10
CA LEU A 13 -17.74 -36.04 -3.27
C LEU A 13 -18.71 -36.81 -2.36
N ALA A 14 -19.58 -36.09 -1.63
CA ALA A 14 -20.93 -36.42 -1.15
C ALA A 14 -21.24 -35.49 0.04
N GLY A 15 -22.43 -34.94 0.28
CA GLY A 15 -23.77 -35.15 -0.25
C GLY A 15 -24.73 -34.10 0.33
N LEU A 16 -25.98 -34.16 -0.13
CA LEU A 16 -27.04 -33.15 -0.08
C LEU A 16 -27.81 -33.03 1.26
N ALA A 17 -28.51 -31.88 1.34
CA ALA A 17 -29.89 -31.67 1.83
C ALA A 17 -30.14 -31.25 3.30
N GLY A 18 -30.95 -30.19 3.44
CA GLY A 18 -31.64 -29.82 4.68
C GLY A 18 -32.23 -28.41 4.66
N CYS A 19 -33.46 -28.26 4.16
CA CYS A 19 -34.22 -27.01 4.09
C CYS A 19 -34.89 -26.62 5.42
N ALA A 20 -35.14 -25.31 5.54
CA ALA A 20 -36.29 -24.63 6.13
C ALA A 20 -36.36 -24.43 7.67
N ALA A 21 -36.38 -23.15 8.06
CA ALA A 21 -37.57 -22.41 8.49
C ALA A 21 -37.29 -21.51 9.72
N ALA A 22 -37.42 -20.20 9.52
CA ALA A 22 -37.67 -19.22 10.58
C ALA A 22 -39.13 -19.32 11.04
N PRO A 23 -39.42 -18.84 12.26
CA PRO A 23 -40.13 -17.55 12.43
C PRO A 23 -39.56 -16.78 13.65
N SER A 24 -39.97 -15.58 14.06
CA SER A 24 -40.55 -14.35 13.50
C SER A 24 -40.82 -13.43 14.72
N LEU A 25 -40.85 -12.09 14.52
CA LEU A 25 -41.46 -11.06 15.39
C LEU A 25 -40.69 -10.76 16.70
N SER A 26 -40.63 -9.55 17.27
CA SER A 26 -41.32 -8.28 17.01
C SER A 26 -40.57 -7.12 17.70
N GLU A 27 -40.79 -5.92 17.16
CA GLU A 27 -40.90 -4.61 17.84
C GLU A 27 -39.70 -3.91 18.54
N SER A 28 -39.23 -2.90 17.81
CA SER A 28 -38.76 -1.54 18.19
C SER A 28 -39.71 -0.76 19.16
N PRO A 29 -39.48 0.54 19.51
CA PRO A 29 -38.25 1.30 19.85
C PRO A 29 -38.46 2.34 21.00
N ARG A 30 -37.45 3.22 21.21
CA ARG A 30 -37.48 4.58 21.86
C ARG A 30 -37.52 4.60 23.40
N ALA A 31 -37.02 5.60 24.14
CA ALA A 31 -36.54 6.97 23.89
C ALA A 31 -35.41 7.26 24.92
N VAL A 32 -34.30 7.97 24.64
CA VAL A 32 -34.11 9.44 24.53
C VAL A 32 -34.78 10.26 25.65
N GLU A 33 -33.97 10.83 26.55
CA GLU A 33 -34.10 12.17 27.16
C GLU A 33 -32.85 12.40 28.05
N SER A 34 -31.88 13.24 27.67
CA SER A 34 -31.84 14.72 27.71
C SER A 34 -31.39 15.30 29.05
N VAL A 35 -30.13 15.72 29.07
CA VAL A 35 -29.53 16.79 29.88
C VAL A 35 -30.32 18.09 29.64
N PRO A 36 -30.50 19.02 30.61
CA PRO A 36 -29.69 20.26 30.62
C PRO A 36 -29.53 20.87 32.06
N PRO A 37 -29.17 22.16 32.25
CA PRO A 37 -27.85 22.54 32.78
C PRO A 37 -27.95 23.57 33.94
N SER A 38 -26.81 24.21 34.23
CA SER A 38 -26.66 25.54 34.89
C SER A 38 -26.09 25.52 36.29
N GLY A 39 -25.07 26.37 36.46
CA GLY A 39 -24.63 26.83 37.78
C GLY A 39 -23.20 27.37 37.78
N SER A 40 -22.94 28.47 37.08
CA SER A 40 -21.87 29.37 37.52
C SER A 40 -22.37 30.17 38.72
N PRO A 41 -21.52 30.40 39.73
CA PRO A 41 -21.28 31.79 40.08
C PRO A 41 -19.80 32.13 40.23
N SER A 42 -19.59 33.42 40.01
CA SER A 42 -18.35 34.16 40.04
C SER A 42 -17.80 34.36 41.46
N SER A 43 -16.54 34.78 41.49
CA SER A 43 -15.83 35.48 42.57
C SER A 43 -15.02 34.62 43.55
N THR A 44 -13.69 34.70 43.43
CA THR A 44 -12.93 35.60 44.32
C THR A 44 -11.49 35.73 43.83
N ARG A 45 -11.03 36.98 43.81
CA ARG A 45 -9.68 37.42 43.46
C ARG A 45 -8.85 37.37 44.74
N THR A 46 -7.86 36.49 44.81
CA THR A 46 -6.81 36.53 45.83
C THR A 46 -5.47 36.66 45.13
N THR A 47 -4.81 37.78 45.42
CA THR A 47 -3.47 38.14 44.99
C THR A 47 -2.42 37.20 45.58
N ALA A 48 -1.65 36.53 44.73
CA ALA A 48 -0.41 35.85 45.10
C ALA A 48 0.77 36.48 44.36
N SER A 49 1.85 36.70 45.12
CA SER A 49 3.11 37.33 44.73
C SER A 49 3.87 36.53 43.66
N PRO A 50 4.62 37.15 42.73
CA PRO A 50 5.29 36.44 41.66
C PRO A 50 6.58 35.78 42.15
N SER A 51 6.67 34.45 42.01
CA SER A 51 7.94 33.71 41.96
C SER A 51 8.54 33.87 40.56
N PRO A 52 9.88 33.89 40.40
CA PRO A 52 10.50 34.02 39.09
C PRO A 52 10.32 32.70 38.31
N GLU A 53 9.45 32.71 37.31
CA GLU A 53 9.36 31.62 36.35
C GLU A 53 10.61 31.64 35.47
N SER A 54 11.47 30.65 35.69
CA SER A 54 12.55 30.30 34.78
C SER A 54 11.92 29.84 33.47
N SER A 55 11.81 30.76 32.51
CA SER A 55 11.30 30.49 31.16
C SER A 55 12.28 29.60 30.41
N SER A 56 12.13 28.29 30.53
CA SER A 56 12.69 27.33 29.58
C SER A 56 12.06 27.59 28.21
N PRO A 57 12.84 27.70 27.13
CA PRO A 57 12.29 27.91 25.80
C PRO A 57 11.44 26.68 25.42
N SER A 58 10.15 26.90 25.23
CA SER A 58 9.25 25.93 24.62
C SER A 58 9.79 25.59 23.23
N PRO A 59 10.02 24.32 22.88
CA PRO A 59 10.50 23.98 21.54
C PRO A 59 9.46 24.45 20.53
N SER A 60 9.87 25.33 19.62
CA SER A 60 9.07 25.64 18.44
C SER A 60 8.77 24.34 17.69
N PRO A 61 7.58 24.18 17.08
CA PRO A 61 7.33 23.02 16.24
C PRO A 61 8.39 22.99 15.15
N ALA A 62 9.24 21.97 15.16
CA ALA A 62 10.21 21.74 14.12
C ALA A 62 9.43 21.68 12.80
N GLY A 63 9.83 22.50 11.82
CA GLY A 63 9.33 22.35 10.46
C GLY A 63 9.58 20.91 9.98
N PRO A 64 8.87 20.43 8.95
CA PRO A 64 9.01 19.06 8.48
C PRO A 64 10.49 18.75 8.23
N ALA A 65 10.98 17.66 8.82
CA ALA A 65 12.37 17.26 8.70
C ALA A 65 12.77 17.20 7.21
N ARG A 66 13.91 17.79 6.90
CA ARG A 66 14.48 17.79 5.55
C ARG A 66 14.92 16.35 5.24
N LEU A 67 14.50 15.80 4.10
CA LEU A 67 15.00 14.50 3.64
C LEU A 67 16.52 14.58 3.37
N PRO A 68 17.27 13.49 3.64
CA PRO A 68 18.69 13.43 3.34
C PRO A 68 18.94 13.60 1.83
N THR A 69 20.10 14.16 1.49
CA THR A 69 20.55 14.25 0.10
C THR A 69 21.11 12.93 -0.40
N ARG A 70 21.33 12.84 -1.71
CA ARG A 70 22.05 11.71 -2.33
C ARG A 70 23.41 11.48 -1.68
N ASP A 71 24.17 12.55 -1.45
CA ASP A 71 25.50 12.47 -0.84
C ASP A 71 25.43 12.00 0.63
N ASP A 72 24.41 12.44 1.39
CA ASP A 72 24.19 11.98 2.76
C ASP A 72 23.91 10.47 2.81
N ILE A 73 23.07 9.98 1.89
CA ILE A 73 22.74 8.55 1.78
C ILE A 73 23.95 7.73 1.33
N VAL A 74 24.68 8.18 0.30
CA VAL A 74 25.91 7.51 -0.15
C VAL A 74 26.93 7.45 0.97
N ALA A 75 27.22 8.57 1.65
CA ALA A 75 28.18 8.61 2.75
C ALA A 75 27.84 7.64 3.90
N ARG A 76 26.55 7.38 4.13
CA ARG A 76 26.09 6.51 5.22
C ARG A 76 26.06 5.02 4.85
N PHE A 77 25.68 4.69 3.63
CA PHE A 77 25.39 3.30 3.24
C PHE A 77 26.42 2.68 2.29
N ASP A 78 27.30 3.48 1.68
CA ASP A 78 28.29 2.97 0.73
C ASP A 78 29.25 1.96 1.40
N GLY A 79 29.64 0.94 0.63
CA GLY A 79 30.47 -0.16 1.11
C GLY A 79 29.76 -1.20 2.01
N ARG A 80 28.47 -1.02 2.32
CA ARG A 80 27.68 -2.08 2.99
C ARG A 80 27.41 -3.24 2.05
N THR A 81 27.55 -4.46 2.56
CA THR A 81 27.20 -5.69 1.84
C THR A 81 25.82 -6.17 2.30
N PRO A 82 24.85 -6.31 1.39
CA PRO A 82 23.55 -6.87 1.73
C PRO A 82 23.61 -8.31 2.24
N THR A 83 22.70 -8.66 3.15
CA THR A 83 22.59 -10.03 3.69
C THR A 83 21.30 -10.73 3.28
N GLN A 84 20.30 -9.97 2.82
CA GLN A 84 19.01 -10.50 2.35
C GLN A 84 18.70 -9.95 0.95
N TRP A 85 17.95 -10.74 0.17
CA TRP A 85 17.46 -10.36 -1.15
C TRP A 85 16.17 -11.11 -1.45
N GLY A 86 15.16 -10.39 -1.93
CA GLY A 86 13.92 -11.02 -2.38
C GLY A 86 12.69 -10.15 -2.17
N LEU A 87 11.54 -10.81 -2.15
CA LEU A 87 10.24 -10.20 -1.83
C LEU A 87 10.04 -10.04 -0.31
N GLU A 88 10.64 -10.94 0.47
CA GLU A 88 10.51 -11.04 1.92
C GLU A 88 11.87 -10.72 2.55
N VAL A 89 12.06 -9.45 2.87
CA VAL A 89 13.28 -8.89 3.47
C VAL A 89 12.88 -8.16 4.74
N ASP A 90 13.75 -8.16 5.76
CA ASP A 90 13.47 -7.49 7.02
C ASP A 90 13.18 -6.00 6.79
N GLY A 91 12.09 -5.51 7.39
CA GLY A 91 11.60 -4.14 7.19
C GLY A 91 10.63 -3.95 6.02
N VAL A 92 10.43 -4.97 5.17
CA VAL A 92 9.37 -4.95 4.14
C VAL A 92 8.02 -5.28 4.77
N VAL A 93 7.01 -4.46 4.50
CA VAL A 93 5.63 -4.73 4.92
C VAL A 93 4.96 -5.67 3.91
N LEU A 94 4.63 -6.88 4.35
CA LEU A 94 3.94 -7.89 3.53
C LEU A 94 2.44 -7.98 3.86
N ARG A 95 2.08 -7.71 5.11
CA ARG A 95 0.73 -7.76 5.68
C ARG A 95 0.55 -6.63 6.69
N SER A 96 -0.69 -6.31 7.02
CA SER A 96 -1.06 -5.44 8.13
C SER A 96 -1.57 -6.25 9.33
N GLU A 97 -1.30 -5.75 10.53
CA GLU A 97 -1.92 -6.26 11.77
C GLU A 97 -3.36 -5.75 11.94
N ALA A 98 -3.77 -4.73 11.16
CA ALA A 98 -5.14 -4.24 11.13
C ALA A 98 -6.07 -5.21 10.39
N GLN A 99 -7.37 -5.13 10.69
CA GLN A 99 -8.36 -6.04 10.11
C GLN A 99 -8.67 -5.82 8.62
N PRO A 100 -8.74 -4.60 8.06
CA PRO A 100 -9.04 -4.44 6.64
C PRO A 100 -7.94 -5.03 5.75
N ALA A 101 -8.33 -5.62 4.63
CA ALA A 101 -7.41 -5.93 3.55
C ALA A 101 -7.11 -4.68 2.71
N VAL A 102 -6.07 -4.75 1.89
CA VAL A 102 -5.71 -3.66 0.97
C VAL A 102 -5.56 -4.21 -0.43
N VAL A 103 -6.23 -3.59 -1.39
CA VAL A 103 -5.91 -3.76 -2.81
C VAL A 103 -4.84 -2.74 -3.17
N THR A 104 -3.70 -3.23 -3.68
CA THR A 104 -2.64 -2.42 -4.24
C THR A 104 -2.51 -2.70 -5.73
N LEU A 105 -2.39 -1.66 -6.54
CA LEU A 105 -2.26 -1.79 -7.99
C LEU A 105 -1.01 -1.05 -8.50
N ASP A 106 -0.17 -1.76 -9.24
CA ASP A 106 1.07 -1.24 -9.79
C ASP A 106 0.87 -0.74 -11.22
N ALA A 107 1.46 0.43 -11.51
CA ALA A 107 1.55 1.01 -12.84
C ALA A 107 3.02 1.21 -13.24
N CYS A 108 3.59 0.19 -13.91
CA CYS A 108 5.03 0.04 -14.17
C CYS A 108 5.67 1.07 -15.12
N GLY A 109 4.94 1.50 -16.15
CA GLY A 109 5.42 2.41 -17.19
C GLY A 109 6.55 1.87 -18.08
N GLY A 110 6.80 2.56 -19.20
CA GLY A 110 7.90 2.25 -20.13
C GLY A 110 7.53 1.23 -21.22
N ARG A 111 8.53 0.60 -21.85
CA ARG A 111 8.33 -0.30 -23.01
C ARG A 111 7.37 -1.46 -22.73
N ASN A 112 7.33 -1.89 -21.47
CA ASN A 112 6.51 -3.01 -21.00
C ASN A 112 5.18 -2.53 -20.40
N GLY A 113 4.64 -1.40 -20.86
CA GLY A 113 3.26 -1.00 -20.61
C GLY A 113 3.12 0.30 -19.82
N SER A 114 2.64 1.33 -20.52
CA SER A 114 2.08 2.58 -19.96
C SER A 114 0.57 2.68 -20.22
N GLY A 115 -0.11 1.56 -20.45
CA GLY A 115 -1.56 1.56 -20.66
C GLY A 115 -2.31 1.93 -19.38
N TYR A 116 -3.63 2.02 -19.49
CA TYR A 116 -4.52 2.29 -18.37
C TYR A 116 -5.73 1.38 -18.46
N ASP A 117 -5.91 0.51 -17.47
CA ASP A 117 -7.07 -0.34 -17.34
C ASP A 117 -8.20 0.40 -16.63
N GLU A 118 -8.93 1.21 -17.40
CA GLU A 118 -10.09 1.98 -16.92
C GLU A 118 -11.17 1.06 -16.34
N ALA A 119 -11.38 -0.12 -16.94
CA ALA A 119 -12.39 -1.07 -16.46
C ALA A 119 -12.08 -1.56 -15.04
N LEU A 120 -10.81 -1.83 -14.73
CA LEU A 120 -10.39 -2.19 -13.37
C LEU A 120 -10.61 -1.04 -12.37
N ILE A 121 -10.28 0.20 -12.74
CA ILE A 121 -10.52 1.35 -11.86
C ILE A 121 -12.01 1.58 -11.63
N GLU A 122 -12.85 1.45 -12.66
CA GLU A 122 -14.30 1.56 -12.55
C GLU A 122 -14.92 0.43 -11.72
N VAL A 123 -14.31 -0.77 -11.68
CA VAL A 123 -14.71 -1.82 -10.74
C VAL A 123 -14.51 -1.35 -9.29
N LEU A 124 -13.35 -0.78 -8.96
CA LEU A 124 -13.07 -0.28 -7.61
C LEU A 124 -14.02 0.86 -7.23
N ARG A 125 -14.23 1.83 -8.12
CA ARG A 125 -15.15 2.95 -7.93
C ARG A 125 -16.59 2.49 -7.68
N ARG A 126 -17.11 1.62 -8.55
CA ARG A 126 -18.48 1.10 -8.44
C ARG A 126 -18.72 0.32 -7.14
N LEU A 127 -17.72 -0.43 -6.68
CA LEU A 127 -17.80 -1.20 -5.44
C LEU A 127 -17.39 -0.40 -4.21
N ALA A 128 -16.97 0.85 -4.37
CA ALA A 128 -16.40 1.69 -3.32
C ALA A 128 -15.26 0.99 -2.55
N VAL A 129 -14.41 0.23 -3.27
CA VAL A 129 -13.23 -0.44 -2.70
C VAL A 129 -12.05 0.53 -2.72
N PRO A 130 -11.62 1.07 -1.56
CA PRO A 130 -10.43 1.89 -1.50
C PRO A 130 -9.17 1.09 -1.87
N ALA A 131 -8.22 1.74 -2.54
CA ALA A 131 -6.99 1.09 -2.99
C ALA A 131 -5.79 2.03 -2.97
N THR A 132 -4.58 1.45 -2.91
CA THR A 132 -3.33 2.19 -3.02
C THR A 132 -2.65 1.88 -4.36
N LEU A 133 -2.42 2.90 -5.17
CA LEU A 133 -1.90 2.82 -6.53
C LEU A 133 -0.42 3.19 -6.55
N PHE A 134 0.45 2.23 -6.85
CA PHE A 134 1.89 2.43 -6.97
C PHE A 134 2.21 2.89 -8.40
N LEU A 135 2.57 4.17 -8.56
CA LEU A 135 2.81 4.77 -9.87
C LEU A 135 4.31 4.93 -10.15
N ASN A 136 4.76 4.41 -11.29
CA ASN A 136 6.11 4.64 -11.77
C ASN A 136 6.18 6.00 -12.46
N LEU A 137 7.32 6.70 -12.34
CA LEU A 137 7.51 8.01 -12.98
C LEU A 137 7.17 7.99 -14.47
N ARG A 138 7.63 6.97 -15.21
CA ARG A 138 7.39 6.87 -16.66
C ARG A 138 5.93 6.61 -17.00
N TRP A 139 5.15 6.02 -16.09
CA TRP A 139 3.72 5.87 -16.27
C TRP A 139 3.01 7.21 -16.07
N ILE A 140 3.40 7.97 -15.03
CA ILE A 140 2.88 9.31 -14.75
C ILE A 140 3.15 10.24 -15.94
N ASP A 141 4.37 10.22 -16.49
CA ASP A 141 4.76 11.05 -17.63
C ASP A 141 3.98 10.70 -18.90
N ALA A 142 3.64 9.42 -19.08
CA ALA A 142 2.82 8.97 -20.20
C ALA A 142 1.33 9.30 -20.02
N ASN A 143 0.85 9.42 -18.77
CA ASN A 143 -0.56 9.57 -18.43
C ASN A 143 -0.82 10.74 -17.44
N PRO A 144 -0.37 11.97 -17.71
CA PRO A 144 -0.40 13.06 -16.72
C PRO A 144 -1.81 13.56 -16.39
N GLY A 145 -2.78 13.36 -17.29
CA GLY A 145 -4.19 13.66 -17.04
C GLY A 145 -4.81 12.63 -16.09
N ILE A 146 -4.67 11.35 -16.41
CA ILE A 146 -5.19 10.23 -15.62
C ILE A 146 -4.53 10.20 -14.24
N ALA A 147 -3.22 10.42 -14.15
CA ALA A 147 -2.52 10.48 -12.86
C ALA A 147 -3.11 11.56 -11.93
N ARG A 148 -3.52 12.72 -12.48
CA ARG A 148 -4.18 13.77 -11.71
C ARG A 148 -5.60 13.40 -11.33
N GLU A 149 -6.36 12.82 -12.24
CA GLU A 149 -7.69 12.30 -11.94
C GLU A 149 -7.65 11.30 -10.77
N LEU A 150 -6.70 10.36 -10.81
CA LEU A 150 -6.51 9.38 -9.73
C LEU A 150 -6.02 10.02 -8.42
N ALA A 151 -5.29 11.14 -8.49
CA ALA A 151 -4.86 11.88 -7.30
C ALA A 151 -6.01 12.66 -6.65
N ASP A 152 -6.94 13.15 -7.45
CA ASP A 152 -8.11 13.92 -6.99
C ASP A 152 -9.24 13.00 -6.47
N ASP A 153 -9.21 11.70 -6.81
CA ASP A 153 -10.17 10.70 -6.37
C ASP A 153 -9.86 10.21 -4.94
N PRO A 154 -10.69 10.52 -3.93
CA PRO A 154 -10.42 10.17 -2.54
C PRO A 154 -10.47 8.67 -2.27
N LEU A 155 -11.01 7.86 -3.20
CA LEU A 155 -10.99 6.41 -3.09
C LEU A 155 -9.56 5.85 -3.16
N PHE A 156 -8.66 6.59 -3.82
CA PHE A 156 -7.31 6.14 -4.07
C PHE A 156 -6.27 6.88 -3.22
N GLU A 157 -5.22 6.13 -2.88
CA GLU A 157 -3.96 6.69 -2.42
C GLU A 157 -2.91 6.47 -3.50
N LEU A 158 -2.12 7.50 -3.83
CA LEU A 158 -0.96 7.32 -4.72
C LEU A 158 0.31 7.04 -3.93
N ALA A 159 1.09 6.07 -4.41
CA ALA A 159 2.34 5.60 -3.84
C ALA A 159 3.43 5.49 -4.91
N ASN A 160 4.69 5.36 -4.46
CA ASN A 160 5.86 5.44 -5.33
C ASN A 160 6.29 4.08 -5.87
N HIS A 161 6.31 3.93 -7.20
CA HIS A 161 6.79 2.72 -7.87
C HIS A 161 8.11 2.94 -8.62
N GLY A 162 8.92 3.86 -8.10
CA GLY A 162 10.23 4.19 -8.62
C GLY A 162 10.22 4.89 -9.97
N THR A 163 11.37 4.85 -10.61
CA THR A 163 11.70 5.70 -11.76
C THR A 163 11.88 4.86 -13.01
N ALA A 164 12.86 3.96 -13.02
CA ALA A 164 13.17 3.11 -14.17
C ALA A 164 12.53 1.72 -14.10
N HIS A 165 11.77 1.44 -13.03
CA HIS A 165 11.14 0.15 -12.75
C HIS A 165 12.19 -0.95 -12.55
N LYS A 166 13.12 -0.68 -11.64
CA LYS A 166 14.18 -1.62 -11.28
C LYS A 166 13.86 -2.38 -10.00
N PRO A 167 14.36 -3.61 -9.84
CA PRO A 167 14.64 -4.16 -8.51
C PRO A 167 15.53 -3.19 -7.72
N LEU A 168 15.34 -3.11 -6.41
CA LEU A 168 16.13 -2.21 -5.57
C LEU A 168 17.30 -2.97 -4.94
N SER A 169 18.47 -2.86 -5.54
CA SER A 169 19.70 -3.42 -5.01
C SER A 169 20.83 -2.40 -4.89
N VAL A 170 21.65 -2.49 -3.85
CA VAL A 170 22.91 -1.72 -3.78
C VAL A 170 24.09 -2.45 -4.46
N SER A 171 23.87 -3.67 -4.97
CA SER A 171 24.92 -4.54 -5.51
C SER A 171 24.62 -5.12 -6.90
N GLY A 172 23.53 -4.70 -7.54
CA GLY A 172 23.20 -5.10 -8.91
C GLY A 172 22.42 -6.41 -9.03
N ALA A 173 21.84 -6.91 -7.94
CA ALA A 173 21.03 -8.13 -8.00
C ALA A 173 19.84 -7.97 -8.97
N GLU A 174 19.62 -8.98 -9.81
CA GLU A 174 18.56 -8.99 -10.83
C GLU A 174 17.33 -9.77 -10.36
N ALA A 175 16.17 -9.39 -10.89
CA ALA A 175 14.94 -10.15 -10.71
C ALA A 175 14.14 -10.16 -12.00
N TYR A 176 13.57 -11.32 -12.37
CA TYR A 176 12.79 -11.50 -13.59
C TYR A 176 13.52 -11.07 -14.89
N GLY A 177 14.85 -11.19 -14.91
CA GLY A 177 15.69 -10.74 -16.03
C GLY A 177 15.81 -9.21 -16.15
N ILE A 178 15.38 -8.46 -15.13
CA ILE A 178 15.53 -7.01 -15.05
C ILE A 178 16.73 -6.72 -14.14
N PRO A 179 17.76 -6.00 -14.65
CA PRO A 179 18.89 -5.57 -13.83
C PRO A 179 18.44 -4.65 -12.70
N GLY A 180 18.92 -4.91 -11.48
CA GLY A 180 18.72 -4.03 -10.34
C GLY A 180 19.45 -2.70 -10.47
N THR A 181 19.17 -1.79 -9.53
CA THR A 181 20.11 -0.72 -9.21
C THR A 181 21.47 -1.32 -8.81
N ALA A 182 22.57 -0.63 -9.10
CA ALA A 182 23.92 -1.19 -8.95
C ALA A 182 24.76 -0.53 -7.84
N SER A 183 24.18 0.45 -7.15
CA SER A 183 24.86 1.20 -6.08
C SER A 183 23.85 1.84 -5.13
N VAL A 184 24.33 2.31 -3.97
CA VAL A 184 23.54 3.13 -3.04
C VAL A 184 23.00 4.39 -3.72
N GLY A 185 23.81 5.03 -4.57
CA GLY A 185 23.38 6.19 -5.34
C GLY A 185 22.25 5.85 -6.33
N ASP A 186 22.35 4.70 -7.01
CA ASP A 186 21.31 4.25 -7.93
C ASP A 186 20.00 3.94 -7.21
N VAL A 187 20.06 3.39 -5.99
CA VAL A 187 18.89 3.18 -5.12
C VAL A 187 18.22 4.51 -4.80
N PHE A 188 19.00 5.51 -4.38
CA PHE A 188 18.48 6.86 -4.14
C PHE A 188 17.80 7.42 -5.39
N ASP A 189 18.45 7.33 -6.55
CA ASP A 189 17.95 7.89 -7.81
C ASP A 189 16.65 7.17 -8.25
N GLU A 190 16.56 5.86 -8.08
CA GLU A 190 15.37 5.07 -8.40
C GLU A 190 14.17 5.47 -7.53
N VAL A 191 14.38 5.67 -6.22
CA VAL A 191 13.33 6.04 -5.25
C VAL A 191 12.93 7.51 -5.41
N MET A 192 13.90 8.42 -5.44
CA MET A 192 13.64 9.86 -5.36
C MET A 192 13.22 10.48 -6.70
N GLY A 193 13.53 9.85 -7.83
CA GLY A 193 13.08 10.33 -9.15
C GLY A 193 11.55 10.38 -9.27
N GLY A 194 10.85 9.33 -8.80
CA GLY A 194 9.38 9.31 -8.73
C GLY A 194 8.79 10.13 -7.57
N HIS A 195 9.55 10.28 -6.48
CA HIS A 195 9.09 10.94 -5.26
C HIS A 195 8.64 12.38 -5.50
N ALA A 196 9.48 13.20 -6.15
CA ALA A 196 9.18 14.62 -6.37
C ALA A 196 7.91 14.79 -7.22
N ARG A 197 7.75 13.96 -8.25
CA ARG A 197 6.58 14.04 -9.14
C ARG A 197 5.28 13.68 -8.43
N LEU A 198 5.30 12.66 -7.56
CA LEU A 198 4.15 12.30 -6.72
C LEU A 198 3.85 13.37 -5.67
N ALA A 199 4.88 14.00 -5.10
CA ALA A 199 4.69 15.09 -4.15
C ALA A 199 4.05 16.32 -4.77
N GLU A 200 4.45 16.68 -5.99
CA GLU A 200 3.78 17.73 -6.77
C GLU A 200 2.33 17.37 -7.10
N LEU A 201 2.09 16.12 -7.50
CA LEU A 201 0.78 15.65 -7.94
C LEU A 201 -0.24 15.60 -6.81
N THR A 202 0.20 15.20 -5.61
CA THR A 202 -0.69 14.95 -4.45
C THR A 202 -0.62 16.04 -3.39
N GLY A 203 0.34 16.97 -3.47
CA GLY A 203 0.61 17.96 -2.44
C GLY A 203 1.23 17.39 -1.16
N ALA A 204 1.58 16.09 -1.13
CA ALA A 204 2.15 15.41 0.02
C ALA A 204 3.25 14.43 -0.40
N ARG A 205 4.25 14.20 0.47
CA ARG A 205 5.29 13.20 0.18
C ARG A 205 4.66 11.80 0.13
N PRO A 206 5.02 10.94 -0.84
CA PRO A 206 4.59 9.55 -0.82
C PRO A 206 5.11 8.85 0.42
N LEU A 207 4.27 8.02 1.04
CA LEU A 207 4.60 7.28 2.27
C LEU A 207 5.12 5.87 1.98
N TRP A 208 4.75 5.32 0.83
CA TRP A 208 5.01 3.92 0.45
C TRP A 208 5.82 3.87 -0.83
N PHE A 209 6.74 2.91 -0.86
CA PHE A 209 7.54 2.57 -2.02
C PHE A 209 7.39 1.08 -2.32
N ARG A 210 7.34 0.72 -3.61
CA ARG A 210 7.46 -0.66 -4.08
C ARG A 210 8.41 -0.67 -5.28
N SER A 211 9.44 -1.50 -5.24
CA SER A 211 10.38 -1.62 -6.37
C SER A 211 9.67 -2.23 -7.59
N GLY A 212 10.19 -2.01 -8.79
CA GLY A 212 9.53 -2.46 -10.03
C GLY A 212 9.30 -3.97 -10.11
N THR A 213 10.08 -4.75 -9.37
CA THR A 213 9.93 -6.22 -9.30
C THR A 213 9.48 -6.71 -7.94
N ALA A 214 9.14 -5.80 -7.03
CA ALA A 214 9.00 -6.02 -5.59
C ALA A 214 10.25 -6.60 -4.90
N HIS A 215 11.33 -6.90 -5.64
CA HIS A 215 12.58 -7.38 -5.07
C HIS A 215 13.40 -6.21 -4.53
N VAL A 216 13.90 -6.39 -3.32
CA VAL A 216 14.77 -5.45 -2.62
C VAL A 216 15.87 -6.21 -1.89
N ASP A 217 16.97 -5.54 -1.57
CA ASP A 217 17.89 -5.99 -0.53
C ASP A 217 17.72 -5.21 0.79
N ASP A 218 18.21 -5.77 1.89
CA ASP A 218 18.06 -5.21 3.26
C ASP A 218 18.66 -3.80 3.39
N VAL A 219 19.81 -3.55 2.75
CA VAL A 219 20.42 -2.21 2.72
C VAL A 219 19.51 -1.21 2.00
N ALA A 220 18.92 -1.61 0.87
CA ALA A 220 18.00 -0.76 0.13
C ALA A 220 16.70 -0.47 0.92
N VAL A 221 16.19 -1.43 1.70
CA VAL A 221 15.04 -1.21 2.59
C VAL A 221 15.34 -0.11 3.62
N GLU A 222 16.52 -0.13 4.25
CA GLU A 222 16.94 0.91 5.18
C GLU A 222 17.08 2.28 4.50
N ILE A 223 17.63 2.33 3.29
CA ILE A 223 17.74 3.58 2.51
C ILE A 223 16.35 4.18 2.26
N VAL A 224 15.37 3.35 1.86
CA VAL A 224 13.99 3.80 1.62
C VAL A 224 13.36 4.39 2.89
N ALA A 225 13.63 3.79 4.05
CA ALA A 225 13.19 4.29 5.35
C ALA A 225 13.79 5.66 5.69
N GLU A 226 15.09 5.87 5.45
CA GLU A 226 15.76 7.17 5.63
C GLU A 226 15.23 8.25 4.67
N LEU A 227 14.68 7.83 3.53
CA LEU A 227 13.99 8.70 2.57
C LEU A 227 12.51 8.94 2.92
N GLY A 228 12.09 8.55 4.12
CA GLY A 228 10.74 8.81 4.66
C GLY A 228 9.64 7.94 4.05
N GLN A 229 10.00 6.81 3.43
CA GLN A 229 9.06 5.87 2.82
C GLN A 229 9.22 4.47 3.44
N ARG A 230 8.18 3.64 3.35
CA ARG A 230 8.31 2.19 3.63
C ARG A 230 8.22 1.36 2.38
N VAL A 231 9.04 0.32 2.33
CA VAL A 231 8.88 -0.74 1.33
C VAL A 231 7.65 -1.57 1.67
N VAL A 232 6.69 -1.63 0.74
CA VAL A 232 5.47 -2.43 0.88
C VAL A 232 5.38 -3.42 -0.28
N ASN A 233 5.34 -4.70 0.04
CA ASN A 233 5.11 -5.79 -0.91
C ASN A 233 3.70 -6.34 -0.69
N PHE A 234 3.53 -7.66 -0.63
CA PHE A 234 2.22 -8.31 -0.63
C PHE A 234 2.34 -9.75 -0.12
N ASP A 235 1.26 -10.29 0.41
CA ASP A 235 1.08 -11.72 0.68
C ASP A 235 0.18 -12.41 -0.37
N VAL A 236 -0.67 -11.64 -1.07
CA VAL A 236 -1.56 -12.16 -2.11
C VAL A 236 -1.17 -11.58 -3.47
N ASN A 237 -0.66 -12.43 -4.36
CA ASN A 237 -0.43 -12.06 -5.76
C ASN A 237 -1.69 -12.33 -6.59
N ALA A 238 -2.45 -11.27 -6.87
CA ALA A 238 -3.75 -11.41 -7.53
C ALA A 238 -3.63 -11.76 -9.00
N ASP A 239 -2.64 -11.23 -9.74
CA ASP A 239 -2.64 -11.32 -11.21
C ASP A 239 -1.33 -11.78 -11.88
N ALA A 240 -0.30 -12.07 -11.08
CA ALA A 240 1.02 -12.48 -11.53
C ALA A 240 1.59 -11.58 -12.63
N GLY A 241 1.57 -10.26 -12.42
CA GLY A 241 2.09 -9.31 -13.42
C GLY A 241 1.16 -9.18 -14.62
N ALA A 242 -0.15 -9.17 -14.37
CA ALA A 242 -1.20 -9.15 -15.39
C ALA A 242 -1.17 -10.32 -16.39
N THR A 243 -0.63 -11.48 -16.00
CA THR A 243 -0.57 -12.69 -16.85
C THR A 243 -1.69 -13.69 -16.58
N PHE A 244 -2.36 -13.57 -15.43
CA PHE A 244 -3.46 -14.46 -15.07
C PHE A 244 -4.73 -14.21 -15.89
N THR A 245 -5.46 -15.29 -16.14
CA THR A 245 -6.84 -15.26 -16.64
C THR A 245 -7.80 -14.74 -15.54
N PRO A 246 -9.01 -14.28 -15.90
CA PRO A 246 -9.99 -13.82 -14.90
C PRO A 246 -10.27 -14.86 -13.81
N ALA A 247 -10.37 -16.14 -14.18
CA ALA A 247 -10.60 -17.23 -13.23
C ALA A 247 -9.43 -17.42 -12.24
N GLN A 248 -8.19 -17.27 -12.71
CA GLN A 248 -7.01 -17.33 -11.85
C GLN A 248 -6.93 -16.11 -10.92
N VAL A 249 -7.23 -14.91 -11.41
CA VAL A 249 -7.28 -13.70 -10.58
C VAL A 249 -8.33 -13.86 -9.48
N ARG A 250 -9.53 -14.33 -9.83
CA ARG A 250 -10.57 -14.63 -8.85
C ARG A 250 -10.13 -15.65 -7.82
N GLN A 251 -9.46 -16.72 -8.25
CA GLN A 251 -8.95 -17.75 -7.35
C GLN A 251 -7.91 -17.19 -6.38
N SER A 252 -6.92 -16.44 -6.88
CA SER A 252 -5.88 -15.83 -6.07
C SER A 252 -6.44 -14.85 -5.05
N MET A 253 -7.35 -13.96 -5.48
CA MET A 253 -8.02 -13.04 -4.56
C MET A 253 -8.86 -13.74 -3.50
N GLY A 254 -9.31 -14.98 -3.74
CA GLY A 254 -9.99 -15.79 -2.74
C GLY A 254 -9.13 -16.17 -1.52
N ALA A 255 -7.81 -16.00 -1.60
CA ALA A 255 -6.90 -16.17 -0.46
C ALA A 255 -6.79 -14.91 0.43
N ALA A 256 -7.34 -13.77 -0.02
CA ALA A 256 -7.30 -12.54 0.75
C ALA A 256 -8.13 -12.65 2.03
N GLY A 257 -7.52 -12.26 3.15
CA GLY A 257 -8.18 -12.19 4.45
C GLY A 257 -7.87 -10.88 5.16
N ALA A 258 -8.28 -10.79 6.42
CA ALA A 258 -8.00 -9.62 7.24
C ALA A 258 -6.48 -9.31 7.26
N GLY A 259 -6.13 -8.05 7.04
CA GLY A 259 -4.74 -7.58 7.00
C GLY A 259 -3.93 -8.01 5.76
N SER A 260 -4.51 -8.74 4.79
CA SER A 260 -3.82 -9.05 3.53
C SER A 260 -3.54 -7.79 2.72
N ILE A 261 -2.37 -7.75 2.10
CA ILE A 261 -2.01 -6.79 1.06
C ILE A 261 -1.98 -7.55 -0.27
N CYS A 262 -2.94 -7.23 -1.13
CA CYS A 262 -3.08 -7.85 -2.44
C CYS A 262 -2.39 -6.99 -3.49
N ILE A 263 -1.59 -7.59 -4.37
CA ILE A 263 -1.00 -6.92 -5.53
C ILE A 263 -1.75 -7.29 -6.81
N GLY A 264 -2.01 -6.29 -7.64
CA GLY A 264 -2.38 -6.43 -9.06
C GLY A 264 -1.76 -5.32 -9.90
N HIS A 265 -2.10 -5.26 -11.18
CA HIS A 265 -1.55 -4.29 -12.12
C HIS A 265 -2.66 -3.67 -12.97
N PHE A 266 -2.55 -2.37 -13.25
CA PHE A 266 -3.55 -1.63 -14.04
C PHE A 266 -2.93 -0.91 -15.25
N ASN A 267 -1.65 -1.17 -15.55
CA ASN A 267 -0.96 -0.63 -16.72
C ASN A 267 -1.05 -1.52 -17.99
N ARG A 268 -1.83 -2.60 -17.92
CA ARG A 268 -1.97 -3.63 -18.97
C ARG A 268 -3.46 -3.88 -19.28
N PRO A 269 -4.17 -2.91 -19.90
CA PRO A 269 -5.57 -3.12 -20.26
C PRO A 269 -5.74 -4.35 -21.15
N GLY A 270 -6.85 -5.08 -20.94
CA GLY A 270 -7.16 -6.32 -21.65
C GLY A 270 -6.51 -7.57 -21.06
N SER A 271 -5.80 -7.46 -19.92
CA SER A 271 -5.46 -8.63 -19.10
C SER A 271 -6.70 -9.20 -18.41
N GLY A 272 -6.55 -10.34 -17.72
CA GLY A 272 -7.62 -10.90 -16.90
C GLY A 272 -7.88 -10.16 -15.58
N THR A 273 -7.11 -9.11 -15.26
CA THR A 273 -7.14 -8.46 -13.94
C THR A 273 -8.49 -7.79 -13.67
N ALA A 274 -9.00 -6.97 -14.59
CA ALA A 274 -10.28 -6.26 -14.42
C ALA A 274 -11.45 -7.22 -14.18
N ASP A 275 -11.64 -8.19 -15.08
CA ASP A 275 -12.74 -9.16 -15.01
C ASP A 275 -12.63 -10.05 -13.76
N GLY A 276 -11.42 -10.51 -13.43
CA GLY A 276 -11.21 -11.33 -12.25
C GLY A 276 -11.48 -10.59 -10.94
N MET A 277 -11.06 -9.32 -10.84
CA MET A 277 -11.37 -8.46 -9.69
C MET A 277 -12.87 -8.18 -9.60
N ALA A 278 -13.54 -7.95 -10.74
CA ALA A 278 -14.98 -7.74 -10.82
C ALA A 278 -15.79 -8.94 -10.29
N GLU A 279 -15.27 -10.16 -10.46
CA GLU A 279 -15.88 -11.36 -9.88
C GLU A 279 -15.49 -11.63 -8.41
N ALA A 280 -14.27 -11.26 -8.01
CA ALA A 280 -13.72 -11.59 -6.69
C ALA A 280 -14.18 -10.63 -5.60
N LEU A 281 -14.09 -9.32 -5.84
CA LEU A 281 -14.33 -8.28 -4.83
C LEU A 281 -15.75 -8.34 -4.25
N PRO A 282 -16.83 -8.50 -5.05
CA PRO A 282 -18.17 -8.62 -4.48
C PRO A 282 -18.28 -9.80 -3.50
N ARG A 283 -17.66 -10.95 -3.81
CA ARG A 283 -17.72 -12.13 -2.94
C ARG A 283 -16.98 -11.92 -1.62
N LEU A 284 -15.86 -11.21 -1.65
CA LEU A 284 -15.09 -10.88 -0.45
C LEU A 284 -15.86 -9.89 0.43
N LEU A 285 -16.48 -8.87 -0.18
CA LEU A 285 -17.35 -7.90 0.50
C LEU A 285 -18.58 -8.59 1.12
N ASP A 286 -19.26 -9.46 0.37
CA ASP A 286 -20.40 -10.25 0.85
C ASP A 286 -19.98 -11.22 1.98
N GLY A 287 -18.73 -11.68 1.95
CA GLY A 287 -18.10 -12.46 3.00
C GLY A 287 -17.68 -11.66 4.24
N GLY A 288 -17.89 -10.34 4.25
CA GLY A 288 -17.58 -9.44 5.37
C GLY A 288 -16.15 -8.91 5.39
N LEU A 289 -15.33 -9.17 4.37
CA LEU A 289 -14.01 -8.57 4.27
C LEU A 289 -14.16 -7.08 3.94
N THR A 290 -13.47 -6.22 4.70
CA THR A 290 -13.42 -4.78 4.45
C THR A 290 -12.09 -4.40 3.81
N PHE A 291 -12.09 -3.29 3.08
CA PHE A 291 -10.90 -2.78 2.40
C PHE A 291 -10.57 -1.36 2.85
N ALA A 292 -9.28 -1.03 2.84
CA ALA A 292 -8.75 0.29 3.18
C ALA A 292 -7.54 0.64 2.31
N ARG A 293 -7.08 1.91 2.33
CA ARG A 293 -5.77 2.28 1.76
C ARG A 293 -4.67 1.95 2.76
N LEU A 294 -3.43 1.85 2.31
CA LEU A 294 -2.29 1.63 3.18
C LEU A 294 -2.18 2.70 4.28
N ARG A 295 -2.41 3.98 3.96
CA ARG A 295 -2.41 5.07 4.96
C ARG A 295 -3.48 4.98 6.04
N ASP A 296 -4.56 4.26 5.78
CA ASP A 296 -5.64 4.12 6.73
C ASP A 296 -5.31 3.06 7.80
N ILE A 297 -4.36 2.15 7.51
CA ILE A 297 -4.09 0.98 8.37
C ILE A 297 -2.63 0.82 8.79
N LEU A 298 -1.67 1.51 8.17
CA LEU A 298 -0.27 1.45 8.53
C LEU A 298 0.25 2.83 9.01
N PRO A 299 1.07 2.90 10.07
CA PRO A 299 1.54 4.19 10.62
C PRO A 299 2.65 4.80 9.77
N ALA A 300 2.58 6.05 9.32
CA ALA A 300 3.69 6.67 8.57
C ALA A 300 5.04 6.60 9.31
N ILE A 301 6.16 6.56 8.58
CA ILE A 301 7.48 6.80 9.17
C ILE A 301 7.59 8.32 9.44
N GLY A 302 8.02 8.66 10.66
CA GLY A 302 8.15 10.04 11.15
C GLY A 302 9.36 10.77 10.59
#